data_AF-A0A1Q8ZQ58-F1
#
_entry.id   AF-A0A1Q8ZQ58-F1
#
_cell.length_a   1.000
_cell.length_b   1.000
_cell.length_c   1.000
_cell.angle_alpha   90.00
_cell.angle_beta   90.00
_cell.angle_gamma   90.00
#
_symmetry.space_group_name_H-M   'P 1'
#
loop_
_entity.id
_entity.type
_entity.pdbx_description
1 polymer ?
#
loop_
_entity_poly.entity_id
_entity_poly.type
_entity_poly.pdbx_seq_one_letter_code
_entity_poly.pdbx_strand_id
1 'polypeptide(L)' 'MAEHTGEEEQMNCPICDDQFQIGDLCALDIELGMCHAACLKGSPVVDLDTGEEIGGDMSTFRYGKDV' A
#
# COMPACT_ATOMS: atom_id res chain seq x y z
N MET A 1 -27.49 9.07 -15.76
CA MET A 1 -27.51 7.75 -15.10
C MET A 1 -26.27 7.01 -15.54
N ALA A 2 -25.20 7.09 -14.76
CA ALA A 2 -24.11 6.13 -14.78
C ALA A 2 -23.74 5.98 -13.32
N GLU A 3 -24.07 4.81 -12.80
CA GLU A 3 -24.02 4.46 -11.40
C GLU A 3 -22.55 4.22 -11.04
N HIS A 4 -22.00 5.01 -10.12
CA HIS A 4 -20.78 4.64 -9.42
C HIS A 4 -21.17 3.58 -8.38
N THR A 5 -21.34 2.34 -8.83
CA THR A 5 -21.59 1.19 -7.96
C THR A 5 -20.27 0.70 -7.39
N GLY A 6 -20.16 0.75 -6.07
CA GLY A 6 -19.17 0.04 -5.29
C GLY A 6 -18.07 0.94 -4.78
N GLU A 7 -17.96 1.05 -3.46
CA GLU A 7 -16.66 1.09 -2.81
C GLU A 7 -15.89 -0.15 -3.28
N GLU A 8 -15.26 -0.06 -4.45
CA GLU A 8 -14.24 -1.00 -4.87
C GLU A 8 -13.13 -0.80 -3.84
N GLU A 9 -13.10 -1.66 -2.81
CA GLU A 9 -11.90 -1.88 -1.99
C GLU A 9 -10.72 -1.77 -2.95
N GLN A 10 -9.83 -0.79 -2.75
CA GLN A 10 -8.73 -0.55 -3.69
C GLN A 10 -7.82 -1.79 -3.68
N MET A 11 -8.17 -2.78 -4.52
CA MET A 11 -7.45 -4.02 -4.73
C MET A 11 -6.26 -3.79 -5.65
N ASN A 12 -6.07 -2.56 -6.12
CA ASN A 12 -4.98 -2.14 -6.99
C ASN A 12 -4.02 -1.22 -6.22
N CYS A 13 -2.73 -1.37 -6.49
CA CYS A 13 -1.72 -0.50 -5.91
C CYS A 13 -1.77 0.88 -6.58
N PRO A 14 -1.90 1.98 -5.83
CA PRO A 14 -2.01 3.33 -6.39
C PRO A 14 -0.73 3.85 -7.05
N ILE A 15 0.39 3.13 -6.94
CA ILE A 15 1.67 3.50 -7.58
C ILE A 15 1.81 2.86 -8.97
N CYS A 16 1.44 1.59 -9.10
CA CYS A 16 1.61 0.83 -10.35
C CYS A 16 0.30 0.45 -11.03
N ASP A 17 -0.84 0.71 -10.40
CA ASP A 17 -2.21 0.37 -10.83
C ASP A 17 -2.47 -1.15 -10.94
N ASP A 18 -1.53 -1.99 -10.49
CA ASP A 18 -1.62 -3.45 -10.57
C ASP A 18 -2.36 -4.06 -9.38
N GLN A 19 -3.03 -5.19 -9.59
CA GLN A 19 -3.89 -5.81 -8.59
C GLN A 19 -3.07 -6.59 -7.55
N PHE A 20 -3.32 -6.37 -6.26
CA PHE A 20 -2.68 -7.11 -5.17
C PHE A 20 -2.96 -8.61 -5.27
N GLN A 21 -1.92 -9.43 -5.37
CA GLN A 21 -2.04 -10.89 -5.40
C GLN A 21 -1.71 -11.50 -4.05
N ILE A 22 -2.29 -12.68 -3.78
CA ILE A 22 -1.98 -13.44 -2.55
C ILE A 22 -0.49 -13.78 -2.55
N GLY A 23 0.20 -13.37 -1.47
CA GLY A 23 1.64 -13.53 -1.31
C GLY A 23 2.47 -12.31 -1.70
N ASP A 24 1.87 -11.28 -2.29
CA ASP A 24 2.55 -10.00 -2.53
C ASP A 24 3.00 -9.36 -1.22
N LEU A 25 4.18 -8.75 -1.25
CA LEU A 25 4.66 -7.93 -0.15
C LEU A 25 4.08 -6.52 -0.32
N CYS A 26 3.15 -6.18 0.56
CA CYS A 26 2.49 -4.89 0.59
C CYS A 26 2.82 -4.15 1.88
N ALA A 27 2.58 -2.84 1.87
CA ALA A 27 2.62 -2.00 3.04
C ALA A 27 1.31 -1.20 3.11
N LEU A 28 0.76 -1.12 4.31
CA LEU A 28 -0.52 -0.46 4.63
C LEU A 28 -0.31 0.78 5.49
N ASP A 29 0.87 0.90 6.09
CA ASP A 29 1.22 1.95 7.06
C ASP A 29 1.74 3.20 6.33
N ILE A 30 0.94 3.71 5.38
CA ILE A 30 1.20 4.95 4.63
C ILE A 30 -0.09 5.73 4.40
N GLU A 31 0.03 7.04 4.20
CA GLU A 31 -1.11 7.92 3.92
C GLU A 31 -1.89 7.53 2.65
N LEU A 32 -1.21 6.91 1.68
CA LEU A 32 -1.81 6.46 0.42
C LEU A 32 -2.64 5.17 0.57
N GLY A 33 -2.60 4.49 1.71
CA GLY A 33 -3.26 3.20 1.93
C GLY A 33 -2.37 2.00 1.59
N MET A 34 -2.89 0.98 0.91
CA MET A 34 -2.11 -0.21 0.56
C MET A 34 -1.24 0.04 -0.67
N CYS A 35 0.04 -0.34 -0.63
CA CYS A 35 0.96 -0.31 -1.78
C CYS A 35 1.90 -1.51 -1.79
N HIS A 36 2.39 -1.93 -2.96
CA HIS A 36 3.45 -2.93 -3.02
C HIS A 36 4.75 -2.38 -2.40
N ALA A 37 5.40 -3.16 -1.55
CA ALA A 37 6.69 -2.83 -0.97
C ALA A 37 7.75 -2.54 -2.03
N ALA A 38 7.69 -3.27 -3.15
CA ALA A 38 8.57 -3.05 -4.29
C ALA A 38 8.35 -1.69 -4.96
N CYS A 39 7.11 -1.18 -5.00
CA CYS A 39 6.78 0.13 -5.55
C CYS A 39 7.25 1.28 -4.66
N LEU A 40 7.39 1.02 -3.36
CA LEU A 40 7.92 1.99 -2.39
C LEU A 40 9.44 1.91 -2.24
N LYS A 41 10.11 1.01 -2.97
CA LYS A 41 11.56 0.85 -2.89
C LYS A 41 12.25 2.12 -3.41
N GLY A 42 12.85 2.87 -2.48
CA GLY A 42 13.51 4.15 -2.76
C GLY A 42 12.71 5.37 -2.30
N SER A 43 11.47 5.19 -1.86
CA SER A 43 10.73 6.21 -1.13
C SER A 43 11.24 6.30 0.31
N PRO A 44 11.38 7.51 0.87
CA PRO A 44 11.76 7.66 2.26
C PRO A 44 10.65 7.16 3.18
N VAL A 45 11.04 6.53 4.29
CA VAL A 45 10.11 6.20 5.37
C VAL A 45 9.95 7.43 6.25
N VAL A 46 8.73 7.96 6.27
CA VAL A 46 8.35 9.13 7.05
C VAL A 46 7.48 8.72 8.23
N ASP A 47 7.56 9.47 9.33
CA ASP A 47 6.60 9.39 10.41
C ASP A 47 5.28 10.03 9.97
N LEU A 48 4.15 9.35 10.19
CA LEU A 48 2.84 9.83 9.73
C LEU A 48 2.27 10.97 10.58
N ASP A 49 2.79 11.21 11.78
CA ASP A 49 2.37 12.30 12.66
C ASP A 49 3.19 13.57 12.37
N THR A 50 4.50 13.44 12.18
CA THR A 50 5.41 14.60 11.99
C THR A 50 5.77 14.87 10.53
N GLY A 51 5.67 13.89 9.65
CA GLY A 51 6.16 13.95 8.27
C GLY A 51 7.69 13.91 8.15
N GLU A 52 8.42 13.69 9.25
CA GLU A 52 9.88 13.63 9.25
C GLU A 52 10.38 12.28 8.74
N GLU A 53 11.46 12.29 7.96
CA GLU A 53 12.12 11.06 7.49
C GLU A 53 12.79 10.35 8.68
N ILE A 54 12.18 9.28 9.16
CA ILE A 54 12.70 8.52 10.30
C ILE A 54 13.77 7.50 9.91
N GLY A 55 13.89 7.18 8.62
CA GLY A 55 14.93 6.30 8.08
C GLY A 55 14.85 4.88 8.63
N GLY A 56 14.38 3.93 7.81
CA GLY A 56 14.29 2.53 8.20
C GLY A 56 13.69 1.67 7.12
N ASP A 57 13.62 0.36 7.37
CA ASP A 57 12.84 -0.54 6.53
C ASP A 57 11.35 -0.34 6.82
N MET A 58 10.57 -0.18 5.78
CA MET A 58 9.13 -0.06 5.90
C MET A 58 8.51 -1.36 6.42
N SER A 59 7.52 -1.25 7.30
CA SER A 59 6.70 -2.38 7.75
C SER A 59 5.92 -2.96 6.58
N THR A 60 6.27 -4.20 6.19
CA THR A 60 5.61 -4.91 5.09
C THR A 60 4.93 -6.17 5.59
N PHE A 61 3.83 -6.55 4.94
CA PHE A 61 3.08 -7.76 5.22
C PHE A 61 2.79 -8.49 3.91
N ARG A 62 2.47 -9.78 4.01
CA ARG A 62 2.04 -10.56 2.84
C ARG A 62 0.54 -10.44 2.67
N TYR A 63 0.11 -9.95 1.51
CA TYR A 63 -1.30 -9.84 1.17
C TYR A 63 -1.95 -11.23 1.07
N GLY A 64 -3.18 -11.37 1.59
CA GLY A 64 -3.96 -12.61 1.52
C GLY A 64 -3.46 -13.77 2.38
N LYS A 65 -2.57 -13.53 3.36
CA LYS A 65 -2.10 -14.57 4.31
C LYS A 65 -2.99 -14.63 5.56
N ASP A 66 -4.29 -14.81 5.35
CA ASP A 66 -5.24 -15.18 6.41
C ASP A 66 -5.95 -16.47 5.99
N VAL A 67 -5.38 -17.59 6.44
CA VAL A 67 -6.04 -18.91 6.60
C VAL A 67 -5.62 -19.51 7.94
#